data_AF-A0A9P0K4J8-F1
#
_entry.id   AF-A0A9P0K4J8-F1
#
_cell.length_a   1.000
_cell.length_b   1.000
_cell.length_c   1.000
_cell.angle_alpha   90.00
_cell.angle_beta   90.00
_cell.angle_gamma   90.00
#
_symmetry.space_group_name_H-M   'P 1'
#
loop_
_entity.id
_entity.type
_entity.pdbx_description
1 polymer ?
#
loop_
_entity_poly.entity_id
_entity_poly.type
_entity_poly.pdbx_seq_one_letter_code
_entity_poly.pdbx_strand_id
1 'polypeptide(L)'
;MTNMAAGMDATVVGLQYAYDLEFETVQDIAKTLVPVVQAKMPSKTTPIRLVAYSYGTVVALELAYALESLGYTPGTVVLIDGSPTMMKELLKKEMDVAEDHIFQTLLICHLMSFYLTSELVVKNYERIAKCKDLDERIDAAIEIVKGVITLENPNYNRVVAKTIYKRLLALLHYTPSYTKIESKICLIKPTQMTLKHISEDMNCSDLTEQPLTVDSFEGNHITIVDSEEVIEKINTIFCS
;
A
#
# COMPACT_ATOMS: atom_id res chain seq x y z
N MET A 1 4.37 12.02 2.04
CA MET A 1 4.34 12.11 0.55
C MET A 1 4.17 13.53 0.00
N THR A 2 3.60 14.51 0.71
CA THR A 2 3.59 15.91 0.22
C THR A 2 5.00 16.43 -0.04
N ASN A 3 5.95 16.14 0.87
CA ASN A 3 7.36 16.47 0.70
C ASN A 3 7.98 15.78 -0.52
N MET A 4 7.70 14.48 -0.69
CA MET A 4 8.16 13.72 -1.85
C MET A 4 7.69 14.35 -3.17
N ALA A 5 6.39 14.62 -3.32
CA ALA A 5 5.87 15.22 -4.55
C ALA A 5 6.45 16.62 -4.82
N ALA A 6 6.67 17.41 -3.77
CA ALA A 6 7.25 18.76 -3.88
C ALA A 6 8.74 18.75 -4.26
N GLY A 7 9.48 17.69 -3.91
CA GLY A 7 10.91 17.55 -4.21
C GLY A 7 11.24 16.84 -5.52
N MET A 8 10.24 16.34 -6.27
CA MET A 8 10.48 15.68 -7.56
C MET A 8 10.79 16.70 -8.66
N ASP A 9 11.80 16.40 -9.50
CA ASP A 9 12.17 17.19 -10.69
C ASP A 9 11.26 16.90 -11.90
N ALA A 10 10.00 16.56 -11.65
CA ALA A 10 9.04 16.15 -12.66
C ALA A 10 7.61 16.51 -12.25
N THR A 11 6.70 16.50 -13.24
CA THR A 11 5.26 16.58 -12.92
C THR A 11 4.82 15.27 -12.26
N VAL A 12 4.40 15.36 -11.01
CA VAL A 12 3.92 14.21 -10.22
C VAL A 12 2.40 14.17 -10.22
N VAL A 13 1.84 12.98 -10.45
CA VAL A 13 0.40 12.71 -10.31
C VAL A 13 0.21 11.68 -9.22
N GLY A 14 -0.50 12.05 -8.15
CA GLY A 14 -0.91 11.11 -7.10
C GLY A 14 -2.09 10.26 -7.58
N LEU A 15 -1.96 8.94 -7.51
CA LEU A 15 -3.04 8.00 -7.77
C LEU A 15 -3.73 7.62 -6.47
N GLN A 16 -4.95 8.12 -6.26
CA GLN A 16 -5.77 7.76 -5.11
C GLN A 16 -6.78 6.67 -5.52
N TYR A 17 -6.85 5.60 -4.73
CA TYR A 17 -7.83 4.55 -4.93
C TYR A 17 -9.22 5.07 -4.55
N ALA A 18 -10.22 4.78 -5.39
CA ALA A 18 -11.60 5.08 -5.05
C ALA A 18 -12.00 4.37 -3.74
N TYR A 19 -12.80 5.06 -2.91
CA TYR A 19 -13.29 4.52 -1.63
C TYR A 19 -14.76 4.08 -1.73
N ASP A 20 -15.45 4.50 -2.78
CA ASP A 20 -16.84 4.23 -3.11
C ASP A 20 -17.00 3.10 -4.15
N LEU A 21 -15.90 2.65 -4.75
CA LEU A 21 -15.89 1.48 -5.63
C LEU A 21 -15.60 0.21 -4.82
N GLU A 22 -16.38 -0.82 -5.07
CA GLU A 22 -16.15 -2.14 -4.50
C GLU A 22 -15.14 -2.89 -5.38
N PHE A 23 -13.94 -3.12 -4.85
CA PHE A 23 -12.93 -3.95 -5.47
C PHE A 23 -12.81 -5.27 -4.71
N GLU A 24 -12.78 -6.37 -5.44
CA GLU A 24 -12.58 -7.70 -4.87
C GLU A 24 -11.09 -8.07 -4.85
N THR A 25 -10.31 -7.58 -5.82
CA THR A 25 -8.91 -7.96 -6.01
C THR A 25 -7.97 -6.77 -6.21
N VAL A 26 -6.67 -6.98 -6.02
CA VAL A 26 -5.63 -5.98 -6.32
C VAL A 26 -5.63 -5.62 -7.81
N GLN A 27 -5.91 -6.59 -8.68
CA GLN A 27 -6.03 -6.42 -10.12
C GLN A 27 -7.16 -5.45 -10.48
N ASP A 28 -8.30 -5.55 -9.80
CA ASP A 28 -9.42 -4.64 -10.05
C ASP A 28 -9.06 -3.20 -9.66
N ILE A 29 -8.36 -3.02 -8.54
CA ILE A 29 -7.80 -1.72 -8.15
C ILE A 29 -6.89 -1.20 -9.27
N ALA A 30 -5.91 -1.99 -9.72
CA ALA A 30 -4.97 -1.58 -10.77
C ALA A 30 -5.68 -1.22 -12.09
N LYS A 31 -6.68 -2.00 -12.53
CA LYS A 31 -7.47 -1.73 -13.73
C LYS A 31 -8.17 -0.37 -13.68
N THR A 32 -8.66 0.05 -12.51
CA THR A 32 -9.29 1.39 -12.38
C THR A 32 -8.31 2.54 -12.50
N LEU A 33 -7.02 2.30 -12.25
CA LEU A 33 -5.97 3.31 -12.37
C LEU A 33 -5.45 3.45 -13.79
N VAL A 34 -5.58 2.41 -14.63
CA VAL A 34 -5.18 2.44 -16.04
C VAL A 34 -5.73 3.68 -16.76
N PRO A 35 -7.05 3.94 -16.84
CA PRO A 35 -7.57 5.10 -17.57
C PRO A 35 -7.07 6.44 -17.00
N VAL A 36 -6.82 6.51 -15.69
CA VAL A 36 -6.27 7.71 -15.04
C VAL A 36 -4.85 7.98 -15.54
N VAL A 37 -4.01 6.95 -15.61
CA VAL A 37 -2.64 7.06 -16.15
C VAL A 37 -2.67 7.37 -17.65
N GLN A 38 -3.51 6.68 -18.42
CA GLN A 38 -3.63 6.92 -19.86
C GLN A 38 -4.02 8.36 -20.19
N ALA A 39 -4.90 8.98 -19.39
CA ALA A 39 -5.29 10.38 -19.56
C ALA A 39 -4.16 11.38 -19.25
N LYS A 40 -3.09 10.95 -18.59
CA LYS A 40 -1.93 11.79 -18.22
C LYS A 40 -0.68 11.48 -19.03
N MET A 41 -0.58 10.30 -19.63
CA MET A 41 0.57 9.93 -20.46
C MET A 41 0.46 10.58 -21.85
N PRO A 42 1.55 11.23 -22.35
CA PRO A 42 1.54 11.85 -23.68
C PRO A 42 1.34 10.85 -24.83
N SER A 43 1.91 9.65 -24.70
CA SER A 43 1.82 8.60 -25.72
C SER A 43 2.16 7.23 -25.12
N LYS A 44 1.85 6.15 -25.85
CA LYS A 44 2.32 4.80 -25.51
C LYS A 44 3.83 4.63 -25.60
N THR A 45 4.52 5.48 -26.37
CA THR A 45 5.98 5.46 -26.50
C THR A 45 6.68 6.15 -25.33
N THR A 46 5.94 6.82 -24.44
CA THR A 46 6.48 7.39 -23.21
C THR A 46 6.74 6.23 -22.24
N PRO A 47 7.98 6.04 -21.74
CA PRO A 47 8.28 4.96 -20.81
C PRO A 47 7.45 5.08 -19.52
N ILE A 48 7.00 3.94 -19.00
CA ILE A 48 6.29 3.86 -17.72
C ILE A 48 7.20 4.38 -16.60
N ARG A 49 6.70 5.29 -15.77
CA ARG A 49 7.40 5.82 -14.59
C ARG A 49 6.45 5.80 -13.41
N LEU A 50 6.64 4.84 -12.51
CA LEU A 50 5.81 4.68 -11.32
C LEU A 50 6.67 4.76 -10.07
N VAL A 51 6.18 5.47 -9.06
CA VAL A 51 6.72 5.42 -7.69
C VAL A 51 5.59 4.96 -6.80
N ALA A 52 5.87 3.95 -5.98
CA ALA A 52 4.88 3.32 -5.15
C ALA A 52 5.43 3.06 -3.76
N TYR A 53 4.59 3.23 -2.75
CA TYR A 53 4.98 3.12 -1.35
C TYR A 53 4.06 2.12 -0.64
N SER A 54 4.65 1.26 0.21
CA SER A 54 3.90 0.33 1.07
C SER A 54 2.94 -0.54 0.25
N TYR A 55 1.66 -0.65 0.64
CA TYR A 55 0.61 -1.34 -0.10
C TYR A 55 0.56 -0.97 -1.59
N GLY A 56 0.87 0.29 -1.93
CA GLY A 56 0.84 0.75 -3.32
C GLY A 56 1.86 0.06 -4.21
N THR A 57 2.92 -0.54 -3.66
CA THR A 57 3.91 -1.33 -4.42
C THR A 57 3.27 -2.51 -5.12
N VAL A 58 2.33 -3.20 -4.45
CA VAL A 58 1.61 -4.35 -5.00
C VAL A 58 0.71 -3.92 -6.15
N VAL A 59 -0.01 -2.81 -5.98
CA VAL A 59 -0.90 -2.25 -7.01
C VAL A 59 -0.11 -1.71 -8.20
N ALA A 60 1.04 -1.07 -7.96
CA ALA A 60 1.84 -0.46 -9.01
C ALA A 60 2.46 -1.49 -9.96
N LEU A 61 2.79 -2.69 -9.45
CA LEU A 61 3.29 -3.77 -10.31
C LEU A 61 2.18 -4.33 -11.22
N GLU A 62 0.96 -4.51 -10.71
CA GLU A 62 -0.20 -4.87 -11.55
C GLU A 62 -0.54 -3.78 -12.57
N LEU A 63 -0.41 -2.51 -12.17
CA LEU A 63 -0.62 -1.38 -13.07
C LEU A 63 0.43 -1.33 -14.18
N ALA A 64 1.72 -1.57 -13.85
CA ALA A 64 2.80 -1.65 -14.83
C ALA A 64 2.52 -2.78 -15.84
N TYR A 65 2.21 -3.98 -15.36
CA TYR A 65 1.86 -5.12 -16.20
C TYR A 65 0.66 -4.83 -17.12
N ALA A 66 -0.39 -4.20 -16.58
CA ALA A 66 -1.57 -3.84 -17.37
C ALA A 66 -1.24 -2.81 -18.47
N LEU A 67 -0.37 -1.84 -18.19
CA LEU A 67 0.09 -0.87 -19.19
C LEU A 67 0.98 -1.51 -20.26
N GLU A 68 1.93 -2.36 -19.86
CA GLU A 68 2.78 -3.14 -20.79
C GLU A 68 1.94 -4.00 -21.73
N SER A 69 0.94 -4.70 -21.17
CA SER A 69 -0.01 -5.52 -21.94
C SER A 69 -0.86 -4.70 -22.94
N LEU A 70 -1.02 -3.39 -22.70
CA LEU A 70 -1.66 -2.45 -23.62
C LEU A 70 -0.69 -1.85 -24.64
N GLY A 71 0.58 -2.27 -24.65
CA GLY A 71 1.62 -1.81 -25.56
C GLY A 71 2.26 -0.48 -25.17
N TYR A 72 2.22 -0.11 -23.88
CA TYR A 72 3.03 1.01 -23.38
C TYR A 72 4.49 0.58 -23.26
N THR A 73 5.41 1.50 -23.57
CA THR A 73 6.84 1.24 -23.49
C THR A 73 7.24 0.95 -22.03
N PRO A 74 7.89 -0.21 -21.77
CA PRO A 74 8.44 -0.51 -20.45
C PRO A 74 9.38 0.59 -19.97
N GLY A 75 9.41 0.81 -18.67
CA GLY A 75 10.25 1.84 -18.07
C GLY A 75 10.74 1.42 -16.70
N THR A 76 10.42 2.19 -15.66
CA THR A 76 10.89 1.96 -14.31
C THR A 76 9.76 2.07 -13.29
N VAL A 77 9.70 1.09 -12.39
CA VAL A 77 8.83 1.07 -11.21
C VAL A 77 9.71 1.14 -9.97
N VAL A 78 9.61 2.25 -9.23
CA VAL A 78 10.26 2.42 -7.93
C VAL A 78 9.33 1.91 -6.83
N LEU A 79 9.80 0.94 -6.05
CA LEU A 79 9.09 0.39 -4.90
C LEU A 79 9.75 0.90 -3.62
N ILE A 80 9.01 1.61 -2.78
CA ILE A 80 9.48 2.14 -1.50
C ILE A 80 8.88 1.29 -0.38
N ASP A 81 9.75 0.55 0.29
CA ASP A 81 9.47 -0.31 1.44
C ASP A 81 8.24 -1.22 1.26
N GLY A 82 8.21 -1.97 0.17
CA GLY A 82 7.13 -2.91 -0.10
C GLY A 82 7.39 -3.79 -1.32
N SER A 83 6.85 -5.01 -1.25
CA SER A 83 6.73 -5.96 -2.35
C SER A 83 5.51 -6.86 -2.09
N PRO A 84 4.98 -7.57 -3.10
CA PRO A 84 3.90 -8.54 -2.91
C PRO A 84 4.15 -9.53 -1.77
N THR A 85 5.33 -10.15 -1.74
CA THR A 85 5.71 -11.13 -0.71
C THR A 85 5.83 -10.45 0.64
N MET A 86 6.55 -9.33 0.71
CA MET A 86 6.78 -8.57 1.95
C MET A 86 5.46 -8.15 2.61
N MET A 87 4.55 -7.56 1.83
CA MET A 87 3.28 -7.06 2.34
C MET A 87 2.37 -8.19 2.81
N LYS A 88 2.34 -9.32 2.09
CA LYS A 88 1.54 -10.49 2.48
C LYS A 88 2.06 -11.13 3.77
N GLU A 89 3.38 -11.31 3.88
CA GLU A 89 3.99 -11.88 5.09
C GLU A 89 3.87 -10.94 6.28
N LEU A 90 3.92 -9.62 6.07
CA LEU A 90 3.68 -8.63 7.11
C LEU A 90 2.26 -8.76 7.65
N LEU A 91 1.27 -8.84 6.76
CA LEU A 91 -0.13 -8.99 7.16
C LEU A 91 -0.35 -10.28 7.97
N LYS A 92 0.18 -11.41 7.52
CA LYS A 92 0.06 -12.70 8.24
C LYS A 92 0.75 -12.71 9.60
N LYS A 93 1.82 -11.93 9.76
CA LYS A 93 2.58 -11.86 11.00
C LYS A 93 1.89 -10.95 12.03
N GLU A 94 1.38 -9.81 11.58
CA GLU A 94 0.80 -8.79 12.47
C GLU A 94 -0.68 -9.06 12.78
N MET A 95 -1.37 -9.86 11.96
CA MET A 95 -2.78 -10.19 12.15
C MET A 95 -3.01 -11.69 12.03
N ASP A 96 -3.79 -12.25 12.96
CA ASP A 96 -4.33 -13.59 12.80
C ASP A 96 -5.39 -13.55 11.70
N VAL A 97 -5.04 -14.13 10.56
CA VAL A 97 -5.87 -14.22 9.36
C VAL A 97 -6.54 -15.59 9.21
N ALA A 98 -6.40 -16.49 10.18
CA ALA A 98 -6.98 -17.83 10.12
C ALA A 98 -8.51 -17.81 10.31
N GLU A 99 -8.99 -16.95 11.21
CA GLU A 99 -10.41 -16.81 11.50
C GLU A 99 -10.87 -15.37 11.24
N ASP A 100 -11.82 -15.20 10.31
CA ASP A 100 -12.23 -13.87 9.83
C ASP A 100 -12.73 -12.94 10.95
N HIS A 101 -13.43 -13.48 11.94
CA HIS A 101 -13.89 -12.68 13.07
C HIS A 101 -12.73 -12.16 13.97
N ILE A 102 -11.65 -12.93 14.09
CA ILE A 102 -10.42 -12.51 14.80
C ILE A 102 -9.71 -11.45 13.97
N PHE A 103 -9.57 -11.69 12.67
CA PHE A 103 -8.97 -10.74 11.73
C PHE A 103 -9.66 -9.38 11.76
N GLN A 104 -10.99 -9.36 11.64
CA GLN A 104 -11.80 -8.14 11.76
C GLN A 104 -11.59 -7.45 13.11
N THR A 105 -11.56 -8.20 14.21
CA THR A 105 -11.35 -7.64 15.56
C THR A 105 -9.98 -6.99 15.70
N LEU A 106 -8.92 -7.65 15.25
CA LEU A 106 -7.55 -7.12 15.28
C LEU A 106 -7.39 -5.90 14.39
N LEU A 107 -7.99 -5.92 13.19
CA LEU A 107 -8.01 -4.76 12.31
C LEU A 107 -8.68 -3.56 12.97
N ILE A 108 -9.86 -3.74 13.57
CA ILE A 108 -10.57 -2.65 14.23
C ILE A 108 -9.78 -2.12 15.44
N CYS A 109 -9.16 -2.99 16.23
CA CYS A 109 -8.27 -2.57 17.31
C CYS A 109 -7.06 -1.77 16.79
N HIS A 110 -6.48 -2.20 15.68
CA HIS A 110 -5.38 -1.48 15.03
C HIS A 110 -5.83 -0.10 14.55
N LEU A 111 -7.00 0.01 13.91
CA LEU A 111 -7.56 1.30 13.48
C LEU A 111 -7.85 2.23 14.67
N MET A 112 -8.33 1.68 15.79
CA MET A 112 -8.54 2.46 17.02
C MET A 112 -7.23 3.01 17.61
N SER A 113 -6.10 2.31 17.42
CA SER A 113 -4.80 2.71 17.98
C SER A 113 -4.25 4.03 17.39
N PHE A 114 -4.74 4.46 16.22
CA PHE A 114 -4.42 5.78 15.67
C PHE A 114 -5.06 6.93 16.44
N TYR A 115 -6.10 6.64 17.23
CA TYR A 115 -6.89 7.64 17.94
C TYR A 115 -6.81 7.50 19.47
N LEU A 116 -6.44 6.31 19.95
CA LEU A 116 -6.51 5.92 21.35
C LEU A 116 -5.16 5.41 21.86
N THR A 117 -4.95 5.51 23.17
CA THR A 117 -3.83 4.85 23.82
C THR A 117 -3.97 3.33 23.79
N SER A 118 -2.85 2.62 23.85
CA SER A 118 -2.86 1.15 23.88
C SER A 118 -3.68 0.59 25.05
N GLU A 119 -3.68 1.25 26.21
CA GLU A 119 -4.52 0.86 27.36
C GLU A 119 -6.01 0.89 27.03
N LEU A 120 -6.47 1.94 26.34
CA LEU A 120 -7.87 2.08 25.96
C LEU A 120 -8.28 1.07 24.89
N VAL A 121 -7.39 0.75 23.94
CA VAL A 121 -7.66 -0.30 22.96
C VAL A 121 -7.79 -1.66 23.64
N VAL A 122 -6.84 -2.03 24.50
CA VAL A 122 -6.86 -3.30 25.25
C VAL A 122 -8.11 -3.41 26.12
N LYS A 123 -8.48 -2.34 26.84
CA LYS A 123 -9.68 -2.31 27.69
C LYS A 123 -10.98 -2.57 26.90
N ASN A 124 -11.03 -2.18 25.63
CA ASN A 124 -12.21 -2.34 24.79
C ASN A 124 -12.15 -3.55 23.85
N TYR A 125 -11.08 -4.35 23.88
CA TYR A 125 -10.90 -5.50 23.00
C TYR A 125 -12.08 -6.47 23.06
N GLU A 126 -12.50 -6.88 24.26
CA GLU A 126 -13.63 -7.81 24.42
C GLU A 126 -14.95 -7.26 23.87
N ARG A 127 -15.15 -5.94 23.95
CA ARG A 127 -16.35 -5.30 23.41
C ARG A 127 -16.40 -5.44 21.89
N ILE A 128 -15.26 -5.23 21.22
CA ILE A 128 -15.14 -5.42 19.77
C ILE A 128 -15.25 -6.91 19.40
N ALA A 129 -14.59 -7.80 20.15
CA ALA A 129 -14.58 -9.22 19.87
C ALA A 129 -15.98 -9.86 19.92
N LYS A 130 -16.86 -9.37 20.82
CA LYS A 130 -18.25 -9.86 21.00
C LYS A 130 -19.23 -9.39 19.91
N CYS A 131 -18.86 -8.43 19.07
CA CYS A 131 -19.69 -7.99 17.95
C CYS A 131 -19.88 -9.11 16.92
N LYS A 132 -21.05 -9.15 16.29
CA LYS A 132 -21.42 -10.23 15.37
C LYS A 132 -20.66 -10.16 14.05
N ASP A 133 -20.55 -8.97 13.48
CA ASP A 133 -19.98 -8.73 12.16
C ASP A 133 -19.13 -7.46 12.12
N LEU A 134 -18.53 -7.19 10.95
CA LEU A 134 -17.64 -6.04 10.75
C LEU A 134 -18.35 -4.71 11.00
N ASP A 135 -19.63 -4.60 10.66
CA ASP A 135 -20.38 -3.35 10.78
C ASP A 135 -20.61 -3.02 12.26
N GLU A 136 -21.02 -4.00 13.05
CA GLU A 136 -21.14 -3.85 14.50
C GLU A 136 -19.79 -3.54 15.15
N ARG A 137 -18.68 -4.16 14.70
CA ARG A 137 -17.32 -3.87 15.19
C ARG A 137 -16.93 -2.41 14.91
N ILE A 138 -17.18 -1.93 13.69
CA ILE A 138 -16.87 -0.55 13.30
C ILE A 138 -17.71 0.45 14.10
N ASP A 139 -19.00 0.20 14.24
CA ASP A 139 -19.89 1.10 14.98
C ASP A 139 -19.49 1.18 16.47
N ALA A 140 -19.16 0.04 17.09
CA ALA A 140 -18.64 0.02 18.46
C ALA A 140 -17.32 0.80 18.59
N ALA A 141 -16.39 0.64 17.64
CA ALA A 141 -15.13 1.39 17.63
C ALA A 141 -15.35 2.89 17.47
N ILE A 142 -16.23 3.32 16.57
CA ILE A 142 -16.59 4.73 16.38
C ILE A 142 -17.16 5.32 17.68
N GLU A 143 -18.03 4.60 18.38
CA GLU A 143 -18.55 5.04 19.68
C GLU A 143 -17.46 5.20 20.73
N ILE A 144 -16.54 4.23 20.83
CA ILE A 144 -15.41 4.31 21.78
C ILE A 144 -14.53 5.52 21.47
N VAL A 145 -14.16 5.71 20.19
CA VAL A 145 -13.30 6.81 19.77
C VAL A 145 -13.96 8.17 20.02
N LYS A 146 -15.27 8.30 19.72
CA LYS A 146 -16.05 9.52 20.01
C LYS A 146 -16.12 9.87 21.50
N GLY A 147 -15.98 8.88 22.37
CA GLY A 147 -15.92 9.09 23.81
C GLY A 147 -14.63 9.77 24.29
N VAL A 148 -13.60 9.83 23.44
CA VAL A 148 -12.26 10.34 23.78
C VAL A 148 -11.89 11.55 22.93
N ILE A 149 -12.19 11.52 21.63
CA ILE A 149 -11.88 12.59 20.68
C ILE A 149 -13.10 12.92 19.81
N THR A 150 -13.10 14.12 19.21
CA THR A 150 -14.11 14.47 18.22
C THR A 150 -13.77 13.82 16.88
N LEU A 151 -14.69 13.01 16.35
CA LEU A 151 -14.62 12.50 14.97
C LEU A 151 -15.49 13.37 14.06
N GLU A 152 -14.85 14.15 13.19
CA GLU A 152 -15.54 15.09 12.29
C GLU A 152 -16.49 14.40 11.31
N ASN A 153 -16.10 13.25 10.75
CA ASN A 153 -16.94 12.50 9.81
C ASN A 153 -16.95 10.98 10.11
N PRO A 154 -17.81 10.53 11.03
CA PRO A 154 -17.92 9.12 11.41
C PRO A 154 -18.34 8.20 10.25
N ASN A 155 -19.15 8.71 9.32
CA ASN A 155 -19.57 7.92 8.16
C ASN A 155 -18.41 7.67 7.19
N TYR A 156 -17.55 8.68 6.98
CA TYR A 156 -16.32 8.51 6.22
C TYR A 156 -15.40 7.48 6.89
N ASN A 157 -15.22 7.54 8.22
CA ASN A 157 -14.44 6.54 8.95
C ASN A 157 -14.98 5.12 8.77
N ARG A 158 -16.31 4.94 8.73
CA ARG A 158 -16.93 3.64 8.43
C ARG A 158 -16.55 3.14 7.05
N VAL A 159 -16.66 4.00 6.03
CA VAL A 159 -16.26 3.66 4.65
C VAL A 159 -14.78 3.29 4.60
N VAL A 160 -13.91 4.09 5.22
CA VAL A 160 -12.46 3.83 5.26
C VAL A 160 -12.15 2.49 5.93
N ALA A 161 -12.76 2.18 7.08
CA ALA A 161 -12.52 0.92 7.79
C ALA A 161 -12.93 -0.30 6.93
N LYS A 162 -14.11 -0.26 6.30
CA LYS A 162 -14.57 -1.32 5.38
C LYS A 162 -13.62 -1.47 4.19
N THR A 163 -13.18 -0.35 3.62
CA THR A 163 -12.28 -0.36 2.45
C THR A 163 -10.90 -0.89 2.81
N ILE A 164 -10.36 -0.58 4.00
CA ILE A 164 -9.10 -1.16 4.48
C ILE A 164 -9.24 -2.67 4.65
N TYR A 165 -10.32 -3.15 5.29
CA TYR A 165 -10.59 -4.58 5.41
C TYR A 165 -10.58 -5.29 4.06
N LYS A 166 -11.35 -4.77 3.08
CA LYS A 166 -11.40 -5.32 1.71
C LYS A 166 -10.02 -5.33 1.04
N ARG A 167 -9.23 -4.26 1.19
CA ARG A 167 -7.88 -4.18 0.62
C ARG A 167 -6.90 -5.18 1.22
N LEU A 168 -7.00 -5.44 2.53
CA LEU A 168 -6.17 -6.44 3.19
C LEU A 168 -6.59 -7.86 2.80
N LEU A 169 -7.88 -8.14 2.64
CA LEU A 169 -8.35 -9.41 2.06
C LEU A 169 -7.85 -9.61 0.63
N ALA A 170 -7.94 -8.57 -0.21
CA ALA A 170 -7.42 -8.60 -1.57
C ALA A 170 -5.91 -8.91 -1.59
N LEU A 171 -5.13 -8.33 -0.67
CA LEU A 171 -3.71 -8.61 -0.51
C LEU A 171 -3.44 -10.05 -0.03
N LEU A 172 -4.23 -10.57 0.91
CA LEU A 172 -4.07 -11.93 1.43
C LEU A 172 -4.23 -12.98 0.30
N HIS A 173 -5.24 -12.77 -0.54
CA HIS A 173 -5.56 -13.65 -1.68
C HIS A 173 -4.83 -13.27 -2.98
N TYR A 174 -3.99 -12.24 -2.94
CA TYR A 174 -3.33 -11.73 -4.14
C TYR A 174 -2.36 -12.75 -4.74
N THR A 175 -2.56 -13.08 -6.01
CA THR A 175 -1.55 -13.75 -6.84
C THR A 175 -1.29 -12.84 -8.03
N PRO A 176 -0.02 -12.49 -8.33
CA PRO A 176 0.30 -11.65 -9.48
C PRO A 176 -0.28 -12.20 -10.79
N SER A 177 -0.81 -11.30 -11.62
CA SER A 177 -1.28 -11.62 -12.99
C SER A 177 -0.13 -11.86 -13.96
N TYR A 178 1.09 -11.56 -13.53
CA TYR A 178 2.32 -11.62 -14.30
C TYR A 178 3.32 -12.58 -13.65
N THR A 179 4.19 -13.17 -14.47
CA THR A 179 5.40 -13.84 -13.96
C THR A 179 6.48 -12.80 -13.67
N LYS A 180 6.75 -11.95 -14.67
CA LYS A 180 7.68 -10.82 -14.62
C LYS A 180 7.10 -9.66 -15.41
N ILE A 181 7.34 -8.44 -14.96
CA ILE A 181 7.11 -7.24 -15.78
C ILE A 181 8.35 -6.93 -16.62
N GLU A 182 8.15 -6.27 -17.76
CA GLU A 182 9.24 -5.85 -18.65
C GLU A 182 10.00 -4.63 -18.08
N SER A 183 9.31 -3.80 -17.30
CA SER A 183 9.86 -2.62 -16.65
C SER A 183 10.88 -2.97 -15.58
N LYS A 184 11.92 -2.14 -15.47
CA LYS A 184 12.90 -2.23 -14.39
C LYS A 184 12.26 -1.97 -13.03
N ILE A 185 12.64 -2.76 -12.03
CA ILE A 185 12.30 -2.49 -10.63
C ILE A 185 13.51 -1.85 -9.92
N CYS A 186 13.25 -0.75 -9.21
CA CYS A 186 14.18 -0.14 -8.26
C CYS A 186 13.55 -0.22 -6.86
N LEU A 187 14.14 -0.99 -5.95
CA LEU A 187 13.68 -1.16 -4.59
C LEU A 187 14.43 -0.21 -3.65
N ILE A 188 13.69 0.61 -2.91
CA ILE A 188 14.19 1.51 -1.87
C ILE A 188 13.69 1.00 -0.52
N LYS A 189 14.60 0.77 0.43
CA LYS A 189 14.27 0.21 1.76
C LYS A 189 14.75 1.12 2.89
N PRO A 190 14.08 1.12 4.05
CA PRO A 190 14.60 1.74 5.25
C PRO A 190 15.65 0.83 5.91
N THR A 191 16.57 1.41 6.67
CA THR A 191 17.48 0.64 7.54
C THR A 191 16.72 -0.06 8.66
N GLN A 192 15.62 0.53 9.13
CA GLN A 192 14.74 -0.04 10.18
C GLN A 192 13.53 -0.75 9.56
N MET A 193 13.76 -1.98 9.09
CA MET A 193 12.75 -2.85 8.51
C MET A 193 11.74 -3.39 9.54
N THR A 194 10.44 -3.33 9.21
CA THR A 194 9.36 -3.94 10.03
C THR A 194 9.47 -5.47 10.07
N LEU A 195 9.81 -6.09 8.94
CA LEU A 195 10.07 -7.53 8.84
C LEU A 195 11.58 -7.80 8.83
N LYS A 196 12.08 -8.51 9.85
CA LYS A 196 13.51 -8.80 10.02
C LYS A 196 14.03 -10.02 9.24
N HIS A 197 13.14 -10.90 8.78
CA HIS A 197 13.49 -12.18 8.15
C HIS A 197 13.08 -12.25 6.67
N ILE A 198 13.09 -11.11 5.98
CA ILE A 198 12.84 -11.04 4.55
C ILE A 198 14.16 -11.00 3.78
N SER A 199 14.17 -11.53 2.55
CA SER A 199 15.33 -11.44 1.67
C SER A 199 15.69 -9.98 1.39
N GLU A 200 16.97 -9.72 1.10
CA GLU A 200 17.46 -8.37 0.85
C GLU A 200 16.74 -7.69 -0.32
N ASP A 201 16.37 -8.48 -1.33
CA ASP A 201 15.66 -8.03 -2.51
C ASP A 201 14.13 -8.05 -2.35
N MET A 202 13.60 -8.45 -1.20
CA MET A 202 12.16 -8.65 -0.93
C MET A 202 11.43 -9.50 -1.98
N ASN A 203 12.15 -10.45 -2.61
CA ASN A 203 11.71 -11.26 -3.75
C ASN A 203 11.37 -10.43 -5.01
N CYS A 204 11.81 -9.19 -5.11
CA CYS A 204 11.58 -8.35 -6.28
C CYS A 204 12.39 -8.78 -7.50
N SER A 205 13.51 -9.51 -7.33
CA SER A 205 14.30 -10.01 -8.47
C SER A 205 13.52 -11.00 -9.36
N ASP A 206 12.56 -11.71 -8.76
CA ASP A 206 11.68 -12.64 -9.48
C ASP A 206 10.54 -11.93 -10.21
N LEU A 207 10.30 -10.63 -9.97
CA LEU A 207 9.16 -9.87 -10.48
C LEU A 207 9.45 -9.07 -11.75
N THR A 208 10.72 -8.99 -12.19
CA THR A 208 11.17 -8.20 -13.34
C THR A 208 12.07 -9.01 -14.26
N GLU A 209 12.03 -8.71 -15.56
CA GLU A 209 12.99 -9.23 -16.54
C GLU A 209 14.34 -8.51 -16.48
N GLN A 210 14.34 -7.26 -16.02
CA GLN A 210 15.54 -6.42 -15.90
C GLN A 210 16.27 -6.64 -14.57
N PRO A 211 17.59 -6.33 -14.49
CA PRO A 211 18.33 -6.34 -13.23
C PRO A 211 17.71 -5.42 -12.18
N LEU A 212 17.47 -5.98 -10.99
CA LEU A 212 16.98 -5.24 -9.83
C LEU A 212 18.06 -4.27 -9.31
N THR A 213 17.65 -3.07 -8.91
CA THR A 213 18.47 -2.18 -8.07
C THR A 213 17.88 -2.13 -6.66
N VAL A 214 18.72 -2.24 -5.64
CA VAL A 214 18.31 -2.17 -4.23
C VAL A 214 19.15 -1.11 -3.53
N ASP A 215 18.49 -0.11 -2.95
CA ASP A 215 19.12 0.95 -2.16
C ASP A 215 18.49 0.99 -0.77
N SER A 216 19.30 1.24 0.26
CA SER A 216 18.83 1.35 1.65
C SER A 216 19.15 2.73 2.22
N PHE A 217 18.18 3.35 2.90
CA PHE A 217 18.27 4.69 3.45
C PHE A 217 17.89 4.70 4.94
N GLU A 218 18.44 5.66 5.69
CA GLU A 218 18.14 5.79 7.12
C GLU A 218 16.65 6.03 7.40
N GLY A 219 16.19 5.56 8.56
CA GLY A 219 14.81 5.68 9.01
C GLY A 219 14.02 4.38 8.97
N ASN A 220 12.69 4.50 9.00
CA ASN A 220 11.73 3.39 9.06
C ASN A 220 10.63 3.55 7.98
N HIS A 221 9.66 2.63 7.96
CA HIS A 221 8.53 2.65 7.03
C HIS A 221 7.85 4.01 6.91
N ILE A 222 7.71 4.76 8.01
CA ILE A 222 7.00 6.03 8.07
C ILE A 222 7.90 7.18 7.60
N THR A 223 9.16 7.22 8.05
CA THR A 223 10.03 8.38 7.81
C THR A 223 10.71 8.37 6.44
N ILE A 224 10.82 7.19 5.79
CA ILE A 224 11.54 7.06 4.52
C ILE A 224 10.97 7.91 3.39
N VAL A 225 9.66 8.16 3.38
CA VAL A 225 8.97 8.94 2.33
C VAL A 225 9.15 10.45 2.48
N ASP A 226 9.77 10.90 3.57
CA ASP A 226 10.10 12.30 3.83
C ASP A 226 11.62 12.56 3.76
N SER A 227 12.43 11.55 3.38
CA SER A 227 13.88 11.66 3.21
C SER A 227 14.24 12.39 1.91
N GLU A 228 15.05 13.45 2.03
CA GLU A 228 15.62 14.18 0.89
C GLU A 228 16.51 13.29 0.02
N GLU A 229 17.33 12.43 0.65
CA GLU A 229 18.21 11.49 -0.07
C GLU A 229 17.42 10.49 -0.93
N VAL A 230 16.26 10.05 -0.44
CA VAL A 230 15.35 9.17 -1.19
C VAL A 230 14.76 9.92 -2.38
N ILE A 231 14.38 11.19 -2.20
CA ILE A 231 13.86 12.04 -3.27
C ILE A 231 14.92 12.24 -4.37
N GLU A 232 16.14 12.61 -3.98
CA GLU A 232 17.27 12.79 -4.91
C GLU A 232 17.60 11.51 -5.68
N LYS A 233 17.54 10.36 -5.00
CA LYS A 233 17.72 9.05 -5.65
C LYS A 233 16.66 8.80 -6.71
N ILE A 234 15.39 9.09 -6.41
CA ILE A 234 14.28 8.90 -7.34
C ILE A 234 14.40 9.84 -8.54
N ASN A 235 14.78 11.11 -8.32
CA ASN A 235 15.05 12.05 -9.41
C ASN A 235 16.16 11.52 -10.32
N THR A 236 17.25 10.98 -9.75
CA THR A 236 18.34 10.37 -10.53
C THR A 236 17.86 9.18 -11.36
N ILE A 237 16.95 8.35 -10.83
CA ILE A 237 16.38 7.19 -11.53
C ILE A 237 15.56 7.58 -12.76
N PHE A 238 14.83 8.71 -12.72
CA PHE A 238 13.95 9.13 -13.83
C PHE A 238 14.54 10.19 -14.76
N CYS A 239 15.63 10.84 -14.36
CA CYS A 239 16.33 11.83 -15.18
C CYS A 239 17.42 11.21 -16.07
N SER A 240 17.80 9.95 -15.85
CA SER A 240 18.63 9.14 -16.75
C SER A 240 17.83 8.55 -17.90
#